data_AF-A0A6G2K6H3-F1
#
_entry.id   AF-A0A6G2K6H3-F1
#
_cell.length_a   1.000
_cell.length_b   1.000
_cell.length_c   1.000
_cell.angle_alpha   90.00
_cell.angle_beta   90.00
_cell.angle_gamma   90.00
#
_symmetry.space_group_name_H-M   'P 1'
#
loop_
_entity.id
_entity.type
_entity.pdbx_description
1 polymer ?
#
loop_
_entity_poly.entity_id
_entity_poly.type
_entity_poly.pdbx_seq_one_letter_code
_entity_poly.pdbx_strand_id
1 'polypeptide(L)' 'MGTADRVEAASAPVARETVPMVMACGLCDVTWRGRPGDSCWACGRSAHTVKAPPLQVKIPAPA' A
#
# COMPACT_ATOMS: atom_id res chain seq x y z
N MET A 1 46.50 -20.35 -17.27
CA MET A 1 46.12 -19.61 -16.03
C MET A 1 45.23 -18.47 -16.51
N GLY A 2 43.90 -18.60 -16.60
CA GLY A 2 42.94 -18.75 -15.50
C GLY A 2 42.82 -17.37 -14.82
N THR A 3 41.80 -16.57 -15.06
CA THR A 3 40.48 -16.71 -14.43
C THR A 3 39.42 -15.90 -15.19
N ALA A 4 38.23 -16.49 -15.32
CA ALA A 4 37.05 -15.85 -15.86
C ALA A 4 36.47 -14.88 -14.81
N ASP A 5 36.37 -13.60 -15.15
CA ASP A 5 35.66 -12.60 -14.36
C ASP A 5 34.15 -12.78 -14.55
N ARG A 6 33.56 -13.62 -13.70
CA ARG A 6 32.11 -13.81 -13.59
C ARG A 6 31.56 -12.72 -12.67
N VAL A 7 31.05 -11.64 -13.26
CA VAL A 7 30.33 -10.60 -12.51
C VAL A 7 29.00 -11.20 -12.04
N GLU A 8 28.97 -11.58 -10.76
CA GLU A 8 27.78 -12.05 -10.07
C GLU A 8 26.77 -10.90 -9.99
N ALA A 9 25.74 -10.94 -10.83
CA ALA A 9 24.60 -10.05 -10.72
C ALA A 9 23.90 -10.35 -9.38
N ALA A 10 24.22 -9.55 -8.35
CA ALA A 10 23.52 -9.58 -7.09
C ALA A 10 22.02 -9.36 -7.37
N SER A 11 21.25 -10.44 -7.26
CA SER A 11 19.82 -10.42 -7.47
C SER A 11 19.20 -9.53 -6.40
N ALA A 12 18.69 -8.36 -6.80
CA ALA A 12 17.94 -7.49 -5.92
C ALA A 12 16.79 -8.30 -5.30
N PRO A 13 16.51 -8.16 -3.99
CA PRO A 13 15.38 -8.85 -3.39
C PRO A 13 14.12 -8.42 -4.13
N VAL A 14 13.37 -9.40 -4.65
CA VAL A 14 12.04 -9.19 -5.22
C VAL A 14 11.24 -8.42 -4.17
N ALA A 15 10.96 -7.15 -4.46
CA ALA A 15 10.12 -6.33 -3.62
C ALA A 15 8.81 -7.11 -3.45
N ARG A 16 8.51 -7.55 -2.22
CA ARG A 16 7.24 -8.20 -1.90
C ARG A 16 6.15 -7.26 -2.34
N GLU A 17 5.44 -7.63 -3.40
CA GLU A 17 4.40 -6.78 -3.94
C GLU A 17 3.35 -6.53 -2.85
N THR A 18 3.21 -5.27 -2.45
CA THR A 18 2.29 -4.89 -1.38
C THR A 18 0.85 -4.99 -1.90
N VAL A 19 0.05 -5.89 -1.34
CA VAL A 19 -1.36 -6.03 -1.77
C VAL A 19 -2.09 -4.69 -1.58
N PRO A 20 -2.77 -4.15 -2.61
CA PRO A 20 -3.57 -2.93 -2.48
C PRO A 20 -4.65 -3.09 -1.41
N MET A 21 -4.83 -2.07 -0.58
CA MET A 21 -5.83 -2.02 0.49
C MET A 21 -6.59 -0.70 0.48
N VAL A 22 -7.63 -0.60 1.30
CA VAL A 22 -8.35 0.67 1.46
C VAL A 22 -7.56 1.56 2.39
N MET A 23 -7.20 2.75 1.90
CA MET A 23 -6.50 3.81 2.62
C MET A 23 -7.48 4.94 2.92
N ALA A 24 -7.24 5.68 3.99
CA ALA A 24 -7.99 6.86 4.40
C ALA A 24 -7.03 8.02 4.70
N CYS A 25 -7.46 9.27 4.44
CA CYS A 25 -6.72 10.46 4.83
C CYS A 25 -7.49 11.23 5.89
N GLY A 26 -6.91 11.38 7.07
CA GLY A 26 -7.55 12.11 8.19
C GLY A 26 -7.59 13.63 8.05
N LEU A 27 -7.15 14.20 6.92
CA LEU A 27 -7.27 15.64 6.64
C LEU A 27 -8.38 15.95 5.64
N CYS A 28 -8.60 15.05 4.68
CA CYS A 28 -9.56 15.26 3.60
C CYS A 28 -10.81 14.38 3.75
N ASP A 29 -10.82 13.47 4.73
CA ASP A 29 -11.85 12.45 4.94
C ASP A 29 -12.18 11.64 3.67
N VAL A 30 -11.18 11.42 2.81
CA VAL A 30 -11.30 10.60 1.61
C VAL A 30 -10.75 9.20 1.84
N THR A 31 -11.39 8.22 1.19
CA THR A 31 -10.91 6.83 1.12
C THR A 31 -10.61 6.42 -0.31
N TRP A 32 -9.55 5.65 -0.53
CA TRP A 32 -9.17 5.13 -1.86
C TRP A 32 -8.50 3.76 -1.77
N ARG A 33 -8.39 3.06 -2.91
CA ARG A 33 -7.55 1.86 -3.01
C ARG A 33 -6.10 2.29 -3.25
N GLY A 34 -5.21 1.95 -2.33
CA GLY A 34 -3.78 2.30 -2.39
C GLY A 34 -2.91 1.29 -1.67
N ARG A 35 -1.63 1.63 -1.51
CA ARG A 35 -0.63 0.83 -0.79
C ARG A 35 -0.22 1.58 0.49
N PRO A 36 0.29 0.86 1.51
CA PRO A 36 0.85 1.50 2.69
C PRO A 36 1.98 2.44 2.30
N GLY A 37 1.94 3.68 2.80
CA GLY A 37 2.92 4.71 2.49
C GLY A 37 2.58 5.59 1.28
N ASP A 38 1.51 5.29 0.53
CA ASP A 38 1.03 6.17 -0.53
C ASP A 38 0.61 7.54 0.03
N SER A 39 1.00 8.61 -0.66
CA SER A 39 0.46 9.95 -0.39
C SER A 39 -1.04 10.02 -0.67
N CYS A 40 -1.74 10.89 0.06
CA CYS A 40 -3.16 11.14 -0.23
C CYS A 40 -3.33 11.63 -1.67
N TRP A 41 -4.17 10.96 -2.47
CA TRP A 41 -4.41 11.34 -3.86
C TRP A 41 -5.05 12.74 -4.01
N ALA A 42 -5.72 13.23 -2.97
CA ALA A 42 -6.41 14.52 -2.98
C ALA A 42 -5.51 15.69 -2.49
N CYS A 43 -4.78 15.54 -1.37
CA CYS A 43 -3.97 16.62 -0.80
C CYS A 43 -2.45 16.40 -0.86
N GLY A 44 -2.00 15.26 -1.36
CA GLY A 44 -0.58 14.92 -1.50
C GLY A 44 0.16 14.60 -0.20
N ARG A 45 -0.47 14.72 0.98
CA ARG A 45 0.18 14.45 2.28
C ARG A 45 0.12 12.96 2.61
N SER A 46 1.25 12.35 2.98
CA SER A 46 1.36 10.96 3.43
C SER A 46 1.28 10.80 4.96
N ALA A 47 1.67 11.82 5.73
CA ALA A 47 1.70 11.76 7.20
C ALA A 47 0.33 11.49 7.86
N HIS A 48 -0.77 11.74 7.13
CA HIS A 48 -2.14 11.54 7.59
C HIS A 48 -2.86 10.41 6.85
N THR A 49 -2.13 9.61 6.08
CA THR A 49 -2.69 8.45 5.37
C THR A 49 -2.54 7.20 6.21
N VAL A 50 -3.65 6.52 6.46
CA VAL A 50 -3.71 5.30 7.26
C VAL A 50 -4.51 4.24 6.53
N LYS A 51 -4.34 2.97 6.92
CA LYS A 51 -5.26 1.90 6.50
C LYS A 51 -6.65 2.23 7.04
N ALA A 52 -7.66 2.22 6.18
CA ALA A 52 -9.04 2.44 6.60
C ALA A 52 -9.53 1.25 7.45
N PRO A 53 -10.20 1.49 8.59
CA PRO A 53 -10.85 0.42 9.32
C PRO A 53 -12.00 -0.16 8.49
N PRO A 54 -12.31 -1.47 8.64
CA PRO A 54 -13.49 -2.04 7.98
C PRO A 54 -14.76 -1.35 8.48
N LEU A 55 -15.67 -1.04 7.57
CA LEU A 55 -17.01 -0.56 7.91
C LEU A 55 -17.83 -1.71 8.50
N GLN A 56 -18.31 -1.54 9.72
CA GLN A 56 -19.29 -2.46 10.31
C GLN A 56 -20.69 -1.95 10.03
N VAL A 57 -21.45 -2.70 9.22
CA VAL A 57 -22.84 -2.39 8.90
C VAL A 57 -23.75 -3.44 9.53
N LYS A 58 -24.81 -3.01 10.21
CA LYS A 58 -25.85 -3.91 10.71
C LYS A 58 -26.87 -4.13 9.59
N ILE A 59 -26.95 -5.35 9.08
CA ILE A 59 -27.97 -5.73 8.10
C ILE A 59 -29.25 -6.05 8.88
N PRO A 60 -30.38 -5.35 8.65
CA PRO A 60 -31.65 -5.69 9.28
C PRO A 60 -32.11 -7.08 8.80
N ALA A 61 -32.82 -7.81 9.67
CA ALA A 61 -33.45 -9.06 9.27
C ALA A 61 -34.42 -8.81 8.09
N PRO A 62 -34.51 -9.73 7.12
CA PRO A 62 -35.50 -9.63 6.06
C PRO A 62 -36.91 -9.59 6.67
N ALA A 63 -37.80 -8.81 6.04
CA ALA A 63 -39.20 -8.68 6.43
C ALA A 63 -40.01 -9.96 6.21
#